data_AF-A0A9D2CC84-F1
#
_entry.id   AF-A0A9D2CC84-F1
#
_cell.length_a   1.000
_cell.length_b   1.000
_cell.length_c   1.000
_cell.angle_alpha   90.00
_cell.angle_beta   90.00
_cell.angle_gamma   90.00
#
_symmetry.space_group_name_H-M   'P 1'
#
loop_
_entity.id
_entity.type
_entity.pdbx_description
1 polymer ?
#
loop_
_entity_poly.entity_id
_entity_poly.type
_entity_poly.pdbx_seq_one_letter_code
_entity_poly.pdbx_strand_id
1 'polypeptide(L)'
;MKYFIRSLKYFCALCVLCAAIMYLNRLAGTARLSIPETLYVMFHTPRGMLLPGAILLLAAFYPKFGFIVRQVEGDVVENREQILNAFRSEGFSLRSEADGVMTFRADNWAKKLGLLGEDEIKVEQYGQWIRIEGIRRGVARVHYRLDSYLNRIGRHE
;
A
#
# COMPACT_ATOMS: atom_id res chain seq x y z
N MET A 1 -12.15 -3.32 12.98
CA MET A 1 -11.05 -2.54 13.61
C MET A 1 -9.81 -2.34 12.73
N LYS A 2 -9.46 -3.26 11.81
CA LYS A 2 -8.28 -3.11 10.93
C LYS A 2 -8.24 -1.75 10.20
N TYR A 3 -9.37 -1.29 9.64
CA TYR A 3 -9.49 -0.01 8.92
C TYR A 3 -9.05 1.22 9.73
N PHE A 4 -9.40 1.30 11.02
CA PHE A 4 -9.04 2.43 11.88
C PHE A 4 -7.53 2.50 12.11
N ILE A 5 -6.89 1.36 12.37
CA ILE A 5 -5.44 1.27 12.53
C ILE A 5 -4.74 1.69 11.22
N ARG A 6 -5.29 1.32 10.06
CA ARG A 6 -4.77 1.80 8.77
C ARG A 6 -4.87 3.32 8.67
N SER A 7 -6.06 3.88 8.91
CA SER A 7 -6.30 5.33 8.85
C SER A 7 -5.37 6.11 9.77
N LEU A 8 -5.15 5.63 11.00
CA LEU A 8 -4.24 6.24 11.96
C LEU A 8 -2.78 6.24 11.46
N LYS A 9 -2.32 5.14 10.86
CA LYS A 9 -0.98 5.10 10.23
C LYS A 9 -0.84 6.12 9.11
N TYR A 10 -1.85 6.26 8.25
CA TYR A 10 -1.85 7.25 7.18
C TYR A 10 -1.89 8.68 7.72
N PHE A 11 -2.64 8.94 8.80
CA PHE A 11 -2.64 10.23 9.49
C PHE A 11 -1.25 10.58 10.02
N CYS A 12 -0.60 9.66 10.75
CA CYS A 12 0.76 9.87 11.23
C CYS A 12 1.76 10.12 10.09
N ALA A 13 1.68 9.35 9.00
CA ALA A 13 2.54 9.53 7.83
C ALA A 13 2.35 10.91 7.17
N LEU A 14 1.10 11.37 7.02
CA LEU A 14 0.79 12.70 6.50
C LEU A 14 1.28 13.82 7.42
N CYS A 15 1.12 13.67 8.74
CA CYS A 15 1.66 14.63 9.71
C CYS A 15 3.19 14.75 9.63
N VAL A 16 3.90 13.62 9.54
CA VAL A 16 5.36 13.60 9.37
C VAL A 16 5.77 14.22 8.03
N LEU A 17 5.07 13.90 6.95
CA LEU A 17 5.29 14.50 5.64
C LEU A 17 5.09 16.03 5.68
N CYS A 18 4.01 16.50 6.30
CA CYS A 18 3.76 17.93 6.47
C CYS A 18 4.85 18.61 7.30
N ALA A 19 5.30 17.99 8.39
CA ALA A 19 6.41 18.50 9.19
C ALA A 19 7.72 18.58 8.38
N ALA A 20 8.01 17.57 7.56
CA ALA A 20 9.17 17.56 6.68
C ALA A 20 9.07 18.67 5.61
N ILE A 21 7.89 18.86 5.00
CA ILE A 21 7.66 19.93 4.02
C ILE A 21 7.80 21.31 4.68
N MET A 22 7.27 21.51 5.88
CA MET A 22 7.44 22.76 6.63
C MET A 22 8.93 23.03 6.91
N TYR A 23 9.67 22.00 7.32
CA TYR A 23 11.11 22.10 7.56
C TYR A 23 11.90 22.42 6.27
N LEU A 24 11.56 21.78 5.15
CA LEU A 24 12.18 22.06 3.85
C LEU A 24 11.87 23.47 3.34
N ASN A 25 10.63 23.96 3.48
CA ASN A 25 10.27 25.34 3.12
C ASN A 25 11.06 26.36 3.96
N ARG A 26 11.36 26.01 5.22
CA ARG A 26 12.23 26.83 6.06
C ARG A 26 13.67 26.87 5.53
N LEU A 27 14.23 25.72 5.14
CA LEU A 27 15.56 25.68 4.52
C LEU A 27 15.62 26.43 3.18
N ALA A 28 14.53 26.40 2.40
CA ALA A 28 14.41 27.10 1.12
C ALA A 28 14.15 28.61 1.26
N GLY A 29 14.03 29.15 2.48
CA GLY A 29 13.79 30.57 2.73
C GLY A 29 12.41 31.08 2.32
N THR A 30 11.47 30.20 1.97
CA THR A 30 10.09 30.55 1.57
C THR A 30 9.17 30.72 2.78
N ALA A 31 9.53 30.19 3.95
CA ALA A 31 8.76 30.30 5.18
C ALA A 31 9.11 31.60 5.96
N ARG A 32 8.16 32.54 6.02
CA ARG A 32 8.28 33.80 6.79
C ARG A 32 8.01 33.65 8.30
N LEU A 33 7.46 32.52 8.74
CA LEU A 33 6.99 32.28 10.11
C LEU A 33 7.75 31.14 10.77
N SER A 34 7.96 31.21 12.08
CA SER A 34 8.57 30.13 12.85
C SER A 34 7.62 28.93 13.00
N ILE A 35 8.16 27.74 13.32
CA ILE A 35 7.38 26.50 13.51
C ILE A 35 6.20 26.68 14.49
N PRO A 36 6.36 27.29 15.69
CA PRO A 36 5.25 27.49 16.61
C PRO A 36 4.21 28.49 16.09
N GLU A 37 4.62 29.53 15.37
CA GLU A 37 3.69 30.51 14.77
C GLU A 37 2.89 29.91 13.62
N THR A 38 3.54 29.06 12.80
CA THR A 38 2.89 28.33 11.71
C THR A 38 1.83 27.38 12.27
N LEU A 39 2.16 26.64 13.33
CA LEU A 39 1.19 25.76 14.02
C LEU A 39 0.06 26.56 14.67
N TYR A 40 0.37 27.66 15.34
CA TYR A 40 -0.62 28.53 15.97
C TYR A 40 -1.66 29.05 14.96
N VAL A 41 -1.19 29.60 13.82
CA VAL A 41 -2.06 30.07 12.74
C VAL A 41 -2.84 28.92 12.10
N MET A 42 -2.22 27.75 11.93
CA MET A 42 -2.83 26.57 11.33
C MET A 42 -4.01 26.03 12.16
N PHE A 43 -3.97 26.14 13.49
CA PHE A 43 -5.06 25.66 14.36
C PHE A 43 -6.04 26.74 14.83
N HIS A 44 -5.69 28.03 14.77
CA HIS A 44 -6.56 29.12 15.28
C HIS A 44 -7.21 29.97 14.18
N THR A 45 -6.83 29.81 12.92
CA THR A 45 -7.44 30.55 11.80
C THR A 45 -8.32 29.62 10.96
N PRO A 46 -9.54 30.03 10.54
CA PRO A 46 -10.42 29.20 9.72
C PRO A 46 -9.78 28.77 8.39
N ARG A 47 -8.91 29.62 7.81
CA ARG A 47 -8.10 29.27 6.62
C ARG A 47 -6.96 28.29 6.95
N GLY A 48 -6.40 28.38 8.15
CA GLY A 48 -5.37 27.47 8.64
C GLY A 48 -5.91 26.06 8.87
N MET A 49 -7.14 25.95 9.38
CA MET A 49 -7.82 24.68 9.64
C MET A 49 -8.13 23.86 8.38
N LEU A 50 -8.07 24.47 7.19
CA LEU A 50 -8.24 23.74 5.94
C LEU A 50 -7.18 22.65 5.76
N LEU A 51 -5.94 22.89 6.19
CA LEU A 51 -4.85 21.92 5.99
C LEU A 51 -4.97 20.72 6.95
N PRO A 52 -5.17 20.88 8.27
CA PRO A 52 -5.52 19.77 9.16
C PRO A 52 -6.80 19.05 8.74
N GLY A 53 -7.83 19.80 8.31
CA GLY A 53 -9.09 19.23 7.82
C GLY A 53 -8.88 18.37 6.57
N ALA A 54 -8.07 18.84 5.61
CA ALA A 54 -7.70 18.08 4.43
C ALA A 54 -6.85 16.85 4.77
N ILE A 55 -5.90 16.94 5.71
CA ILE A 55 -5.12 15.80 6.19
C ILE A 55 -6.04 14.75 6.81
N LEU A 56 -6.98 15.15 7.67
CA LEU A 56 -7.92 14.22 8.30
C LEU A 56 -8.82 13.54 7.27
N LEU A 57 -9.37 14.32 6.31
CA LEU A 57 -10.16 13.77 5.21
C LEU A 57 -9.33 12.78 4.38
N LEU A 58 -8.14 13.18 3.95
CA LEU A 58 -7.26 12.31 3.18
C LEU A 58 -6.92 11.06 3.98
N ALA A 59 -6.52 11.15 5.25
CA ALA A 59 -6.19 9.99 6.10
C ALA A 59 -7.39 9.05 6.33
N ALA A 60 -8.61 9.59 6.38
CA ALA A 60 -9.83 8.80 6.52
C ALA A 60 -10.19 8.05 5.23
N PHE A 61 -10.00 8.68 4.07
CA PHE A 61 -10.35 8.12 2.76
C PHE A 61 -9.23 7.29 2.13
N TYR A 62 -7.96 7.56 2.45
CA TYR A 62 -6.81 6.90 1.84
C TYR A 62 -6.80 5.36 2.00
N PRO A 63 -7.15 4.77 3.15
CA PRO A 63 -7.24 3.30 3.28
C PRO A 63 -8.21 2.67 2.26
N LYS A 64 -9.27 3.38 1.87
CA LYS A 64 -10.25 2.89 0.90
C LYS A 64 -9.68 2.78 -0.51
N PHE A 65 -8.73 3.63 -0.89
CA PHE A 65 -8.09 3.62 -2.21
C PHE A 65 -6.80 2.79 -2.24
N GLY A 66 -6.17 2.58 -1.08
CA GLY A 66 -4.89 1.90 -0.93
C GLY A 66 -4.93 0.40 -1.20
N PHE A 67 -6.08 -0.26 -1.12
CA PHE A 67 -6.22 -1.71 -1.31
C PHE A 67 -7.04 -2.02 -2.57
N ILE A 68 -6.67 -3.08 -3.26
CA ILE A 68 -7.42 -3.58 -4.43
C ILE A 68 -7.52 -5.10 -4.37
N VAL A 69 -8.53 -5.62 -5.05
CA VAL A 69 -8.66 -7.03 -5.38
C VAL A 69 -8.52 -7.16 -6.88
N ARG A 70 -7.65 -8.06 -7.34
CA ARG A 70 -7.49 -8.41 -8.76
C ARG A 70 -7.67 -9.91 -8.94
N GLN A 71 -8.20 -10.30 -10.09
CA GLN A 71 -8.43 -11.68 -10.45
C GLN A 71 -7.54 -12.01 -11.66
N VAL A 72 -6.97 -13.20 -11.66
CA VAL A 72 -6.16 -13.76 -12.76
C VAL A 72 -6.71 -15.15 -13.06
N GLU A 73 -6.82 -15.52 -14.32
CA GLU A 73 -7.30 -16.84 -14.71
C GLU A 73 -6.24 -17.90 -14.37
N GLY A 74 -6.62 -18.97 -13.66
CA GLY A 74 -5.69 -20.02 -13.26
C GLY A 74 -6.09 -20.76 -12.00
N ASP A 75 -5.30 -21.78 -11.66
CA ASP A 75 -5.50 -22.61 -10.49
C ASP A 75 -4.32 -22.44 -9.50
N VAL A 76 -4.63 -22.17 -8.23
CA VAL A 76 -3.62 -21.94 -7.18
C VAL A 76 -2.76 -23.18 -6.94
N VAL A 77 -3.29 -24.39 -7.15
CA VAL A 77 -2.57 -25.65 -6.95
C VAL A 77 -1.66 -25.94 -8.15
N GLU A 78 -2.18 -25.87 -9.38
CA GLU A 78 -1.38 -26.13 -10.58
C GLU A 78 -0.34 -25.02 -10.84
N ASN A 79 -0.72 -23.76 -10.66
CA ASN A 79 0.14 -22.61 -10.92
C ASN A 79 0.93 -22.16 -9.68
N ARG A 80 0.96 -22.97 -8.62
CA ARG A 80 1.62 -22.63 -7.33
C ARG A 80 3.04 -22.10 -7.50
N GLU A 81 3.89 -22.82 -8.24
CA GLU A 81 5.28 -22.41 -8.42
C GLU A 81 5.39 -21.06 -9.15
N GLN A 82 4.50 -20.80 -10.12
CA GLN A 82 4.50 -19.56 -10.89
C GLN A 82 4.04 -18.39 -10.01
N ILE A 83 3.05 -18.61 -9.15
CA ILE A 83 2.66 -17.65 -8.11
C ILE A 83 3.87 -17.36 -7.20
N LEU A 84 4.51 -18.39 -6.66
CA LEU A 84 5.68 -18.22 -5.78
C LEU A 84 6.82 -17.47 -6.48
N ASN A 85 7.10 -17.78 -7.75
CA ASN A 85 8.14 -17.13 -8.53
C ASN A 85 7.79 -15.67 -8.87
N ALA A 86 6.54 -15.38 -9.23
CA ALA A 86 6.06 -14.02 -9.47
C ALA A 86 6.22 -13.16 -8.21
N PHE A 87 5.75 -13.66 -7.07
CA PHE A 87 5.86 -12.96 -5.78
C PHE A 87 7.32 -12.80 -5.33
N ARG A 88 8.15 -13.84 -5.45
CA ARG A 88 9.59 -13.78 -5.10
C ARG A 88 10.34 -12.78 -5.97
N SER A 89 10.04 -12.73 -7.27
CA SER A 89 10.63 -11.75 -8.19
C SER A 89 10.25 -10.31 -7.83
N GLU A 90 9.06 -10.13 -7.25
CA GLU A 90 8.58 -8.86 -6.71
C GLU A 90 9.04 -8.62 -5.26
N GLY A 91 9.92 -9.46 -4.70
CA GLY A 91 10.46 -9.31 -3.34
C GLY A 91 9.43 -9.54 -2.22
N PHE A 92 8.49 -10.44 -2.47
CA PHE A 92 7.54 -10.95 -1.49
C PHE A 92 7.82 -12.44 -1.21
N SER A 93 7.78 -12.82 0.06
CA SER A 93 7.86 -14.22 0.50
C SER A 93 6.54 -14.72 1.05
N LEU A 94 6.29 -16.02 0.86
CA LEU A 94 5.19 -16.71 1.49
C LEU A 94 5.45 -16.77 3.01
N ARG A 95 4.49 -16.30 3.81
CA ARG A 95 4.55 -16.31 5.28
C ARG A 95 3.68 -17.37 5.91
N SER A 96 2.52 -17.62 5.32
CA SER A 96 1.57 -18.60 5.81
C SER A 96 0.70 -19.05 4.67
N GLU A 97 0.33 -20.31 4.71
CA GLU A 97 -0.66 -20.90 3.84
C GLU A 97 -1.59 -21.68 4.75
N ALA A 98 -2.80 -21.15 4.92
CA ALA A 98 -3.81 -21.73 5.78
C ALA A 98 -5.15 -21.64 5.07
N ASP A 99 -5.96 -22.70 5.18
CA ASP A 99 -7.32 -22.77 4.64
C ASP A 99 -7.44 -22.40 3.15
N GLY A 100 -6.44 -22.77 2.33
CA GLY A 100 -6.42 -22.44 0.89
C GLY A 100 -6.08 -20.98 0.57
N VAL A 101 -5.64 -20.20 1.56
CA VAL A 101 -5.21 -18.81 1.39
C VAL A 101 -3.70 -18.70 1.61
N MET A 102 -2.99 -18.29 0.55
CA MET A 102 -1.56 -18.01 0.59
C MET A 102 -1.35 -16.54 0.98
N THR A 103 -0.66 -16.30 2.10
CA THR A 103 -0.35 -14.95 2.59
C THR A 103 1.13 -14.63 2.35
N PHE A 104 1.36 -13.56 1.60
CA PHE A 104 2.67 -13.05 1.23
C PHE A 104 2.99 -11.75 1.97
N ARG A 105 4.29 -11.53 2.28
CA ARG A 105 4.79 -10.28 2.86
C ARG A 105 6.10 -9.86 2.22
N ALA A 106 6.44 -8.57 2.31
CA ALA A 106 7.68 -8.06 1.76
C ALA A 106 8.90 -8.64 2.50
N ASP A 107 9.93 -9.00 1.74
CA ASP A 107 11.19 -9.50 2.29
C ASP A 107 12.07 -8.39 2.86
N ASN A 108 12.13 -7.26 2.15
CA ASN A 108 13.05 -6.19 2.49
C ASN A 108 12.41 -5.14 3.40
N TRP A 109 13.15 -4.72 4.43
CA TRP A 109 12.74 -3.66 5.36
C TRP A 109 12.40 -2.33 4.65
N ALA A 110 13.18 -1.97 3.62
CA ALA A 110 12.93 -0.76 2.83
C ALA A 110 11.59 -0.82 2.08
N LYS A 111 11.24 -1.99 1.51
CA LYS A 111 9.95 -2.20 0.84
C LYS A 111 8.81 -2.21 1.86
N LYS A 112 9.03 -2.80 3.03
CA LYS A 112 8.08 -2.77 4.15
C LYS A 112 7.76 -1.35 4.62
N LEU A 113 8.78 -0.50 4.75
CA LEU A 113 8.60 0.92 5.08
C LEU A 113 7.90 1.69 3.96
N GLY A 114 8.29 1.46 2.70
CA GLY A 114 7.63 2.08 1.54
C GLY A 114 6.15 1.68 1.40
N LEU A 115 5.75 0.56 2.00
CA LEU A 115 4.38 0.08 2.07
C LEU A 115 3.72 0.35 3.44
N LEU A 116 4.34 1.13 4.32
CA LEU A 116 3.83 1.49 5.66
C LEU A 116 3.51 0.27 6.55
N GLY A 117 4.19 -0.85 6.33
CA GLY A 117 3.91 -2.13 6.99
C GLY A 117 2.55 -2.73 6.62
N GLU A 118 1.97 -2.30 5.50
CA GLU A 118 0.78 -2.86 4.87
C GLU A 118 1.16 -3.71 3.65
N ASP A 119 2.23 -4.48 3.80
CA ASP A 119 2.84 -5.33 2.78
C ASP A 119 2.19 -6.72 2.66
N GLU A 120 1.13 -6.98 3.42
CA GLU A 120 0.38 -8.23 3.36
C GLU A 120 -0.45 -8.32 2.07
N ILE A 121 -0.18 -9.36 1.28
CA ILE A 121 -0.93 -9.71 0.08
C ILE A 121 -1.46 -11.13 0.26
N LYS A 122 -2.75 -11.33 0.00
CA LYS A 122 -3.42 -12.62 0.09
C LYS A 122 -3.76 -13.11 -1.30
N VAL A 123 -3.58 -14.41 -1.49
CA VAL A 123 -3.94 -15.11 -2.72
C VAL A 123 -4.87 -16.25 -2.33
N GLU A 124 -6.06 -16.27 -2.90
CA GLU A 124 -7.08 -17.30 -2.66
C GLU A 124 -7.64 -17.82 -3.99
N GLN A 125 -8.01 -19.10 -4.03
CA GLN A 125 -8.74 -19.66 -5.17
C GLN A 125 -10.19 -19.14 -5.15
N TYR A 126 -10.65 -18.65 -6.29
CA TYR A 126 -12.03 -18.19 -6.49
C TYR A 126 -12.60 -18.76 -7.78
N GLY A 127 -13.11 -19.99 -7.72
CA GLY A 127 -13.64 -20.70 -8.88
C GLY A 127 -12.53 -20.99 -9.89
N GLN A 128 -12.62 -20.43 -11.10
CA GLN A 128 -11.58 -20.51 -12.15
C GLN A 128 -10.53 -19.39 -12.06
N TRP A 129 -10.65 -18.51 -11.06
CA TRP A 129 -9.82 -17.32 -10.91
C TRP A 129 -8.98 -17.39 -9.64
N ILE A 130 -7.73 -16.97 -9.74
CA ILE A 130 -6.85 -16.67 -8.61
C ILE A 130 -7.14 -15.24 -8.17
N ARG A 131 -7.66 -15.06 -6.96
CA ARG A 131 -7.93 -13.74 -6.40
C ARG A 131 -6.74 -13.26 -5.57
N ILE A 132 -6.24 -12.08 -5.90
CA ILE A 132 -5.13 -11.40 -5.23
C ILE A 132 -5.67 -10.16 -4.53
N GLU A 133 -5.67 -10.16 -3.19
CA GLU A 133 -6.07 -9.03 -2.35
C GLU A 133 -4.85 -8.42 -1.66
N GLY A 134 -4.71 -7.10 -1.69
CA GLY A 134 -3.63 -6.42 -0.97
C GLY A 134 -3.47 -4.96 -1.34
N ILE A 135 -2.33 -4.38 -0.98
CA ILE A 135 -2.00 -3.00 -1.31
C ILE A 135 -1.91 -2.79 -2.82
N ARG A 136 -2.59 -1.76 -3.35
CA ARG A 136 -2.76 -1.45 -4.77
C ARG A 136 -1.45 -1.55 -5.57
N ARG A 137 -0.38 -0.94 -5.04
CA ARG A 137 0.94 -0.94 -5.68
C ARG A 137 1.60 -2.32 -5.71
N GLY A 138 1.39 -3.13 -4.68
CA GLY A 138 1.92 -4.50 -4.62
C GLY A 138 1.15 -5.42 -5.55
N VAL A 139 -0.18 -5.42 -5.44
CA VAL A 139 -1.07 -6.25 -6.24
C VAL A 139 -0.93 -5.95 -7.73
N ALA A 140 -0.84 -4.68 -8.15
CA ALA A 140 -0.71 -4.32 -9.56
C ALA A 140 0.55 -4.90 -10.22
N ARG A 141 1.70 -4.89 -9.52
CA ARG A 141 2.96 -5.43 -10.08
C ARG A 141 2.93 -6.95 -10.15
N VAL A 142 2.46 -7.58 -9.07
CA VAL A 142 2.33 -9.04 -9.00
C VAL A 142 1.33 -9.55 -10.04
N HIS A 143 0.18 -8.88 -10.18
CA HIS A 143 -0.84 -9.22 -11.17
C HIS A 143 -0.28 -9.21 -12.59
N TYR A 144 0.39 -8.13 -12.99
CA TYR A 144 1.03 -8.02 -14.31
C TYR A 144 2.07 -9.13 -14.55
N ARG A 145 2.85 -9.47 -13.51
CA ARG A 145 3.89 -10.50 -13.62
C ARG A 145 3.30 -11.91 -13.71
N LEU A 146 2.29 -12.21 -12.89
CA LEU A 146 1.59 -13.49 -12.87
C LEU A 146 0.85 -13.72 -14.18
N ASP A 147 0.12 -12.72 -14.66
CA ASP A 147 -0.56 -12.73 -15.97
C ASP A 147 0.43 -13.02 -17.11
N SER A 148 1.61 -12.39 -17.08
CA SER A 148 2.67 -12.68 -18.06
C SER A 148 3.23 -14.11 -17.98
N TYR A 149 3.29 -14.73 -16.79
CA TYR A 149 3.77 -16.11 -16.64
C TYR A 149 2.73 -17.10 -17.16
N LEU A 150 1.46 -16.86 -16.89
CA LEU A 150 0.34 -17.72 -17.30
C LEU A 150 0.09 -17.62 -18.81
N ASN A 151 0.08 -16.40 -19.36
CA ASN A 151 -0.07 -16.18 -20.80
C ASN A 151 1.10 -16.74 -21.64
N ARG A 152 2.28 -16.94 -21.04
CA ARG A 152 3.38 -17.63 -21.72
C ARG A 152 3.13 -19.12 -21.85
N ILE A 153 2.45 -19.75 -20.90
CA ILE A 153 2.19 -21.18 -20.88
C ILE A 153 1.06 -21.53 -21.84
N GLY A 154 -0.05 -20.78 -21.83
CA GLY A 154 -1.17 -21.00 -22.76
C GLY A 154 -0.86 -20.72 -24.24
N ARG A 155 0.37 -20.31 -24.57
CA ARG A 155 0.87 -20.16 -25.95
C ARG A 155 1.80 -21.31 -26.38
N HIS A 156 2.10 -22.24 -25.47
CA HIS A 156 2.94 -23.42 -25.68
C HIS A 156 2.17 -24.75 -25.54
N GLU A 157 0.85 -24.69 -25.33
CA GLU A 157 -0.10 -25.80 -25.53
C GLU A 157 -0.78 -25.67 -26.91
#